data_AF-A0A834A6X1-F1
#
_entry.id   AF-A0A834A6X1-F1
#
_cell.length_a   1.000
_cell.length_b   1.000
_cell.length_c   1.000
_cell.angle_alpha   90.00
_cell.angle_beta   90.00
_cell.angle_gamma   90.00
#
_symmetry.space_group_name_H-M   'P 1'
#
loop_
_entity.id
_entity.type
_entity.pdbx_description
1 polymer ?
#
loop_
_entity_poly.entity_id
_entity_poly.type
_entity_poly.pdbx_seq_one_letter_code
_entity_poly.pdbx_strand_id
1 'polypeptide(L)'
;MLGLFKKHNKIPRNELLNEFMDNAKASNSPAQAIEIVRLASAFSLPVCEGLAQRVMTDFAISQEQKEALGHLTASASDSDSDSSSDSDGDINEGK
;
A
#
# COMPACT_ATOMS: atom_id res chain seq x y z
N MET A 1 -9.81 -3.94 17.17
CA MET A 1 -9.54 -2.49 17.12
C MET A 1 -9.45 -1.97 15.68
N LEU A 2 -8.78 -2.69 14.77
CA LEU A 2 -8.68 -2.36 13.34
C LEU A 2 -10.05 -2.19 12.63
N GLY A 3 -11.07 -2.97 13.03
CA GLY A 3 -12.43 -2.84 12.50
C GLY A 3 -13.12 -1.49 12.78
N LEU A 4 -12.66 -0.70 13.75
CA LEU A 4 -13.24 0.63 14.04
C LEU A 4 -12.92 1.65 12.96
N PHE A 5 -11.74 1.55 12.32
CA PHE A 5 -11.35 2.42 11.22
C PHE A 5 -12.27 2.25 10.02
N LYS A 6 -12.62 0.99 9.69
CA LYS A 6 -13.59 0.66 8.64
C LYS A 6 -15.00 1.14 9.00
N LYS A 7 -15.42 0.94 10.24
CA LYS A 7 -16.78 1.31 10.69
C LYS A 7 -17.03 2.82 10.67
N HIS A 8 -16.02 3.62 10.99
CA HIS A 8 -16.14 5.08 11.10
C HIS A 8 -15.50 5.83 9.93
N ASN A 9 -15.07 5.14 8.86
CA ASN A 9 -14.33 5.70 7.73
C ASN A 9 -13.18 6.63 8.17
N LYS A 10 -12.48 6.23 9.24
CA LYS A 10 -11.34 6.99 9.75
C LYS A 10 -10.07 6.46 9.14
N ILE A 11 -9.29 7.36 8.57
CA ILE A 11 -7.97 7.04 8.03
C ILE A 11 -6.99 6.91 9.22
N PRO A 12 -6.38 5.74 9.45
CA PRO A 12 -5.35 5.58 10.47
C PRO A 12 -4.07 6.33 10.07
N ARG A 13 -3.35 6.87 11.05
CA ARG A 13 -2.04 7.49 10.82
C ARG A 13 -0.96 6.42 10.62
N ASN A 14 0.09 6.77 9.88
CA ASN A 14 1.21 5.88 9.59
C ASN A 14 1.93 5.39 10.87
N GLU A 15 2.13 6.28 11.85
CA GLU A 15 2.74 5.94 13.15
C GLU A 15 1.94 4.84 13.85
N LEU A 16 0.61 4.96 13.88
CA LEU A 16 -0.26 3.98 14.51
C LEU A 16 -0.24 2.61 13.79
N LEU A 17 -0.14 2.62 12.46
CA LEU A 17 0.00 1.38 11.68
C LEU A 17 1.32 0.68 11.99
N ASN A 18 2.41 1.43 12.18
CA ASN A 18 3.70 0.88 12.60
C ASN A 18 3.63 0.30 14.01
N GLU A 19 3.03 1.02 14.97
CA GLU A 19 2.85 0.50 16.33
C GLU A 19 2.04 -0.79 16.37
N PHE A 20 0.98 -0.90 15.56
CA PHE A 20 0.22 -2.14 15.45
C PHE A 20 1.05 -3.27 14.83
N MET A 21 1.95 -2.97 13.89
CA MET A 21 2.85 -3.96 13.30
C MET A 21 3.87 -4.47 14.32
N ASP A 22 4.44 -3.57 15.12
CA ASP A 22 5.37 -3.93 16.21
C ASP A 22 4.66 -4.77 17.27
N ASN A 23 3.40 -4.46 17.58
CA ASN A 23 2.57 -5.27 18.47
C ASN A 23 2.30 -6.68 17.90
N ALA A 24 1.95 -6.76 16.62
CA ALA A 24 1.75 -8.04 15.92
C ALA A 24 3.04 -8.88 15.92
N LYS A 25 4.20 -8.23 15.81
CA LYS A 25 5.51 -8.88 15.88
C LYS A 25 5.80 -9.40 17.27
N ALA A 26 5.56 -8.60 18.30
CA ALA A 26 5.70 -9.02 19.70
C ALA A 26 4.77 -10.19 20.06
N SER A 27 3.57 -10.25 19.47
CA SER A 27 2.61 -11.34 19.65
C SER A 27 2.86 -12.55 18.72
N ASN A 28 3.84 -12.47 17.82
CA ASN A 28 4.10 -13.46 16.76
C ASN A 28 2.84 -13.85 15.97
N SER A 29 1.96 -12.87 15.70
CA SER A 29 0.67 -13.12 15.04
C SER A 29 0.68 -12.64 13.58
N PRO A 30 0.92 -13.53 12.60
CA PRO A 30 0.88 -13.16 11.18
C PRO A 30 -0.53 -12.72 10.74
N ALA A 31 -1.58 -13.26 11.35
CA ALA A 31 -2.96 -12.88 11.04
C ALA A 31 -3.23 -11.40 11.32
N GLN A 32 -2.71 -10.88 12.45
CA GLN A 32 -2.83 -9.45 12.79
C GLN A 32 -2.03 -8.58 11.81
N ALA A 33 -0.81 -9.01 11.46
CA ALA A 33 0.04 -8.32 10.50
C ALA A 33 -0.65 -8.17 9.13
N ILE A 34 -1.27 -9.25 8.63
CA ILE A 34 -2.02 -9.25 7.37
C ILE A 34 -3.25 -8.33 7.46
N GLU A 35 -3.95 -8.30 8.60
CA GLU A 35 -5.11 -7.42 8.78
C GLU A 35 -4.71 -5.94 8.70
N ILE A 36 -3.53 -5.57 9.23
CA ILE A 36 -2.98 -4.20 9.15
C ILE A 36 -2.71 -3.81 7.69
N VAL A 37 -2.05 -4.68 6.91
CA VAL A 37 -1.78 -4.40 5.49
C VAL A 37 -3.10 -4.29 4.72
N ARG A 38 -4.06 -5.19 4.96
CA ARG A 38 -5.37 -5.13 4.34
C ARG A 38 -6.11 -3.85 4.69
N LEU A 39 -6.01 -3.37 5.93
CA LEU A 39 -6.58 -2.10 6.33
C LEU A 39 -5.93 -0.93 5.56
N ALA A 40 -4.59 -0.88 5.49
CA ALA A 40 -3.88 0.16 4.75
C ALA A 40 -4.24 0.16 3.26
N SER A 41 -4.34 -1.02 2.64
CA SER A 41 -4.76 -1.17 1.24
C SER A 41 -6.18 -0.68 0.99
N ALA A 42 -7.11 -0.91 1.94
CA ALA A 42 -8.51 -0.50 1.80
C ALA A 42 -8.67 1.03 1.80
N PHE A 43 -7.70 1.75 2.34
CA PHE A 43 -7.61 3.21 2.29
C PHE A 43 -6.62 3.71 1.24
N SER A 44 -6.10 2.83 0.38
CA SER A 44 -5.08 3.12 -0.63
C SER A 44 -3.89 3.91 -0.09
N LEU A 45 -3.45 3.57 1.13
CA LEU A 45 -2.35 4.30 1.77
C LEU A 45 -1.00 3.90 1.15
N PRO A 46 -0.11 4.87 0.89
CA PRO A 46 1.21 4.59 0.30
C PRO A 46 2.10 3.73 1.20
N VAL A 47 1.83 3.70 2.51
CA VAL A 47 2.57 2.86 3.46
C VAL A 47 2.24 1.36 3.35
N CYS A 48 1.19 1.00 2.60
CA CYS A 48 0.76 -0.40 2.42
C CYS A 48 1.89 -1.28 1.88
N GLU A 49 2.68 -0.78 0.92
CA GLU A 49 3.77 -1.54 0.32
C GLU A 49 4.90 -1.84 1.32
N GLY A 50 5.35 -0.82 2.04
CA GLY A 50 6.38 -0.99 3.08
C GLY A 50 5.91 -1.91 4.21
N LEU A 51 4.62 -1.86 4.57
CA LEU A 51 4.03 -2.78 5.54
C LEU A 51 4.01 -4.21 5.01
N ALA A 52 3.58 -4.43 3.77
CA ALA A 52 3.54 -5.76 3.15
C ALA A 52 4.92 -6.42 3.11
N GLN A 53 5.95 -5.66 2.72
CA GLN A 53 7.33 -6.14 2.73
C GLN A 53 7.79 -6.56 4.14
N ARG A 54 7.50 -5.74 5.17
CA ARG A 54 7.80 -6.13 6.55
C ARG A 54 7.07 -7.39 6.98
N VAL A 55 5.80 -7.56 6.59
CA VAL A 55 5.07 -8.80 6.94
C VAL A 55 5.75 -10.03 6.33
N MET A 56 6.23 -9.92 5.08
CA MET A 56 6.93 -11.01 4.39
C MET A 56 8.30 -11.33 5.00
N THR A 57 8.99 -10.35 5.59
CA THR A 57 10.31 -10.56 6.21
C THR A 57 10.23 -10.99 7.66
N ASP A 58 9.30 -10.40 8.41
CA ASP A 58 9.24 -10.53 9.87
C ASP A 58 8.37 -11.68 10.33
N PHE A 59 7.50 -12.22 9.45
CA PHE A 59 6.57 -13.29 9.78
C PHE A 59 6.66 -14.46 8.80
N ALA A 60 6.50 -15.68 9.31
CA ALA A 60 6.34 -16.87 8.50
C ALA A 60 4.91 -16.94 7.96
N ILE A 61 4.66 -16.34 6.79
CA ILE A 61 3.38 -16.38 6.07
C ILE A 61 3.39 -17.43 4.96
N SER A 62 2.20 -17.95 4.61
CA SER A 62 2.07 -18.92 3.52
C SER A 62 2.23 -18.26 2.14
N GLN A 63 2.54 -19.07 1.12
CA GLN A 63 2.67 -18.59 -0.27
C GLN A 63 1.38 -17.91 -0.77
N GLU A 64 0.21 -18.44 -0.40
CA GLU A 64 -1.10 -17.86 -0.75
C GLU A 64 -1.29 -16.46 -0.12
N GLN A 65 -0.90 -16.29 1.14
CA GLN A 65 -0.95 -14.99 1.82
C GLN A 65 0.02 -13.98 1.20
N LYS A 66 1.19 -14.47 0.79
CA LYS A 66 2.21 -13.69 0.09
C LYS A 66 1.72 -13.18 -1.27
N GLU A 67 1.05 -14.02 -2.05
CA GLU A 67 0.45 -13.63 -3.33
C GLU A 67 -0.68 -12.61 -3.11
N ALA A 68 -1.56 -12.86 -2.14
CA ALA A 68 -2.64 -11.93 -1.79
C ALA A 68 -2.11 -10.54 -1.39
N LEU A 69 -1.01 -10.47 -0.64
CA LEU A 69 -0.34 -9.22 -0.28
C LEU A 69 0.26 -8.50 -1.50
N GLY A 70 0.89 -9.23 -2.43
CA GLY A 70 1.47 -8.66 -3.64
C GLY A 70 0.44 -8.04 -4.60
N HIS A 71 -0.75 -8.65 -4.72
CA HIS A 71 -1.84 -8.06 -5.52
C HIS A 71 -2.39 -6.76 -4.93
N LEU A 72 -2.38 -6.62 -3.60
CA LEU A 72 -2.89 -5.43 -2.92
C LEU A 72 -1.99 -4.20 -3.11
N THR A 73 -0.68 -4.40 -3.26
CA THR A 73 0.29 -3.30 -3.46
C THR A 73 0.36 -2.83 -4.90
N ALA A 74 0.13 -3.72 -5.88
CA ALA A 74 0.15 -3.37 -7.31
C ALA A 74 -0.92 -2.33 -7.68
N SER A 75 -2.10 -2.40 -7.05
CA SER A 75 -3.22 -1.50 -7.36
C SER A 75 -2.99 -0.03 -6.94
N ALA A 76 -1.93 0.26 -6.17
CA ALA A 76 -1.63 1.62 -5.69
C ALA A 76 -0.65 2.39 -6.60
N SER A 77 -0.01 1.74 -7.59
CA SER A 77 1.04 2.36 -8.43
C SER A 77 0.59 2.76 -9.84
N ASP A 78 -0.65 2.45 -10.25
CA ASP A 78 -1.12 2.75 -11.61
C ASP A 78 -1.97 4.03 -11.64
N SER A 79 -1.35 5.21 -11.58
CA SER A 79 -1.91 6.47 -12.12
C SER A 79 -0.88 7.60 -12.15
N ASP A 80 0.23 7.46 -12.88
CA ASP A 80 1.04 8.60 -13.33
C ASP A 80 1.65 8.26 -14.72
N SER A 81 0.82 8.19 -15.75
CA SER A 81 1.27 8.26 -17.15
C SER A 81 1.00 9.65 -17.68
N ASP A 82 1.77 10.62 -17.19
CA ASP A 82 1.89 11.96 -17.77
C ASP A 82 2.72 11.89 -19.05
N SER A 83 2.13 11.44 -20.16
CA SER A 83 2.71 11.66 -21.49
C SER A 83 2.23 13.00 -22.04
N SER A 84 2.81 14.10 -21.54
CA SER A 84 2.79 15.39 -22.23
C SER A 84 3.96 15.43 -23.22
N SER A 85 3.68 15.11 -24.48
CA SER A 85 4.63 15.31 -25.57
C SER A 85 3.91 15.90 -26.76
N ASP A 86 3.49 17.17 -26.62
CA ASP A 86 3.27 18.04 -27.76
C ASP A 86 4.52 18.90 -27.91
N SER A 87 5.49 18.36 -28.65
CA SER A 87 6.69 19.07 -29.08
C SER A 87 6.32 20.07 -30.17
N ASP A 88 6.67 21.33 -29.94
CA ASP A 88 6.57 22.43 -30.89
C ASP A 88 7.33 22.11 -32.19
N GLY A 89 6.63 22.11 -33.33
CA GLY A 89 7.18 21.91 -34.66
C GLY A 89 6.89 23.10 -35.57
N ASP A 90 7.91 23.93 -35.76
CA ASP A 90 8.05 25.04 -36.73
C ASP A 90 7.39 24.83 -38.10
N ILE A 91 6.76 25.88 -38.64
CA ILE A 91 6.72 26.09 -40.10
C ILE A 91 7.08 27.54 -40.43
N ASN A 92 8.21 27.65 -41.13
CA ASN A 92 8.93 28.85 -41.55
C ASN A 92 8.12 29.82 -42.44
N GLU A 93 8.56 31.08 -42.42
CA GLU A 93 8.26 32.17 -43.37
C GLU A 93 8.35 31.75 -44.85
N GLY A 94 7.56 32.41 -45.72
CA GLY A 94 7.89 32.41 -47.15
C GLY A 94 6.82 32.92 -48.12
N LYS A 95 6.71 34.26 -48.21
CA LYS A 95 6.23 35.07 -49.36
C LYS A 95 4.72 35.31 -49.55
#